data_AF-A0A0V0HZS1-F1
#
_entry.id   AF-A0A0V0HZS1-F1
#
_cell.length_a   1.000
_cell.length_b   1.000
_cell.length_c   1.000
_cell.angle_alpha   90.00
_cell.angle_beta   90.00
_cell.angle_gamma   90.00
#
_symmetry.space_group_name_H-M   'P 1'
#
loop_
_entity.id
_entity.type
_entity.pdbx_description
1 polymer ?
#
loop_
_entity_poly.entity_id
_entity_poly.type
_entity_poly.pdbx_seq_one_letter_code
_entity_poly.pdbx_strand_id
1 'polypeptide(L)'
;MEMLNPYPKPKHWLGLLPGKWRLLYCTGRHIGLTLRQPSVRVLIGEAYLTISKVSKPNTTFSVASHISFTVMAGRDWAHDKSGVGGKLQVDSFFRLRAGRRLYLKEETISSKFPSATPDAQASVLKRLSSKKWRKAIPINKIPSSLSVAKLVSDEIDVMMSLNEPLSGNMEVAQKAIQEVRTQIPPEMFDLSKIICGTYLDSRLLVLRSVNGSALF
;
A
#
# COMPACT_ATOMS: atom_id res chain seq x y z
N MET A 1 0.32 21.32 -3.82
CA MET A 1 0.48 19.85 -3.82
C MET A 1 -0.86 19.23 -3.49
N GLU A 2 -1.74 19.19 -4.48
CA GLU A 2 -3.10 18.71 -4.36
C GLU A 2 -3.49 18.13 -5.71
N MET A 3 -4.06 16.94 -5.73
CA MET A 3 -5.45 16.79 -6.17
C MET A 3 -5.92 15.36 -5.83
N LEU A 4 -6.29 15.17 -4.57
CA LEU A 4 -7.16 14.06 -4.21
C LEU A 4 -8.57 14.42 -4.66
N ASN A 5 -8.85 14.08 -5.92
CA ASN A 5 -10.19 13.86 -6.47
C ASN A 5 -10.86 15.05 -7.20
N PRO A 6 -11.20 14.92 -8.50
CA PRO A 6 -12.14 15.80 -9.16
C PRO A 6 -13.62 15.54 -8.79
N TYR A 7 -13.97 14.43 -8.12
CA TYR A 7 -15.36 13.99 -7.92
C TYR A 7 -15.73 13.45 -6.53
N PRO A 8 -16.67 14.06 -5.78
CA PRO A 8 -16.99 13.69 -4.39
C PRO A 8 -17.54 12.27 -4.15
N LYS A 9 -18.00 11.55 -5.19
CA LYS A 9 -18.67 10.25 -5.04
C LYS A 9 -17.71 9.08 -5.35
N PRO A 10 -17.69 8.01 -4.53
CA PRO A 10 -16.87 6.80 -4.78
C PRO A 10 -17.07 6.19 -6.18
N LYS A 11 -18.28 6.31 -6.76
CA LYS A 11 -18.60 5.79 -8.09
C LYS A 11 -17.67 6.30 -9.21
N HIS A 12 -17.07 7.49 -9.05
CA HIS A 12 -16.18 8.05 -10.07
C HIS A 12 -14.76 7.48 -10.05
N TRP A 13 -14.33 6.92 -8.92
CA TRP A 13 -13.02 6.25 -8.81
C TRP A 13 -12.96 4.94 -9.61
N LEU A 14 -14.11 4.35 -9.92
CA LEU A 14 -14.23 3.16 -10.76
C LEU A 14 -13.69 3.37 -12.18
N GLY A 15 -13.65 4.61 -12.67
CA GLY A 15 -13.11 4.93 -13.99
C GLY A 15 -11.61 5.25 -13.98
N LEU A 16 -11.00 5.45 -12.81
CA LEU A 16 -9.64 5.98 -12.70
C LEU A 16 -8.60 4.92 -12.34
N LEU A 17 -8.98 3.95 -11.49
CA LEU A 17 -8.06 2.92 -11.00
C LEU A 17 -7.88 1.70 -11.92
N PRO A 18 -8.86 1.27 -12.74
CA PRO A 18 -8.66 0.08 -13.58
C PRO A 18 -7.50 0.25 -14.56
N GLY A 19 -6.69 -0.79 -14.69
CA GLY A 19 -5.51 -0.79 -15.55
C GLY A 19 -4.38 -1.64 -15.00
N LYS A 20 -3.28 -1.69 -15.75
CA LYS A 20 -2.04 -2.33 -15.33
C LYS A 20 -1.09 -1.25 -14.80
N TRP A 21 -0.74 -1.37 -13.54
CA TRP A 21 0.13 -0.48 -12.79
C TRP A 21 1.49 -1.14 -12.61
N ARG A 22 2.57 -0.39 -12.81
CA ARG A 22 3.93 -0.85 -12.58
C ARG A 22 4.51 -0.19 -11.33
N LEU A 23 5.25 -0.95 -10.55
CA LEU A 23 6.06 -0.39 -9.48
C LEU A 23 7.18 0.49 -10.07
N LEU A 24 7.14 1.80 -9.79
CA LEU A 24 8.14 2.75 -10.25
C LEU A 24 9.36 2.75 -9.34
N TYR A 25 9.14 3.01 -8.06
CA TYR A 25 10.18 3.03 -7.03
C TYR A 25 9.57 2.81 -5.64
N CYS A 26 10.42 2.46 -4.68
CA CYS A 26 10.05 2.33 -3.27
C CYS A 26 11.17 2.90 -2.40
N THR A 27 10.96 4.11 -1.82
CA THR A 27 12.01 4.78 -1.03
C THR A 27 12.05 4.33 0.43
N GLY A 28 10.95 3.85 1.00
CA GLY A 28 10.83 3.55 2.43
C GLY A 28 11.72 2.42 2.93
N ARG A 29 12.39 1.70 2.02
CA ARG A 29 13.35 0.64 2.35
C ARG A 29 14.55 0.64 1.42
N HIS A 30 14.95 1.80 0.88
CA HIS A 30 16.09 1.90 -0.04
C HIS A 30 17.27 1.03 0.43
N ILE A 31 17.47 -0.07 -0.30
CA ILE A 31 18.60 -1.00 -0.19
C ILE A 31 19.91 -0.31 -0.60
N GLY A 32 19.84 0.91 -1.16
CA GLY A 32 20.98 1.66 -1.67
C GLY A 32 21.86 2.38 -0.64
N LEU A 33 21.48 2.46 0.64
CA LEU A 33 22.31 3.10 1.69
C LEU A 33 22.39 2.31 3.00
N THR A 34 21.77 1.12 3.07
CA THR A 34 21.91 0.25 4.24
C THR A 34 23.05 -0.73 3.96
N LEU A 35 23.99 -0.88 4.91
CA LEU A 35 25.02 -1.93 4.92
C LEU A 35 24.41 -3.35 5.07
N ARG A 36 23.14 -3.53 4.69
CA ARG A 36 22.39 -4.77 4.87
C ARG A 36 22.91 -5.77 3.86
N GLN A 37 23.57 -6.80 4.35
CA GLN A 37 23.87 -7.99 3.59
C GLN A 37 22.70 -8.99 3.75
N PRO A 38 21.89 -9.25 2.71
CA PRO A 38 20.82 -10.22 2.80
C PRO A 38 21.40 -11.64 2.92
N SER A 39 20.77 -12.49 3.74
CA SER A 39 21.19 -13.88 3.96
C SER A 39 20.96 -14.75 2.73
N VAL A 40 19.90 -14.47 1.98
CA VAL A 40 19.62 -15.00 0.65
C VAL A 40 19.39 -13.82 -0.28
N ARG A 41 20.07 -13.79 -1.41
CA ARG A 41 19.95 -12.70 -2.37
C ARG A 41 18.81 -12.97 -3.33
N VAL A 42 17.94 -11.99 -3.43
CA VAL A 42 16.84 -12.02 -4.37
C VAL A 42 16.89 -10.77 -5.24
N LEU A 43 16.82 -10.98 -6.53
CA LEU A 43 16.65 -9.93 -7.52
C LEU A 43 15.18 -9.87 -7.90
N ILE A 44 14.50 -8.76 -7.61
CA ILE A 44 13.17 -8.51 -8.14
C ILE A 44 13.29 -8.16 -9.62
N GLY A 45 12.56 -8.87 -10.46
CA GLY A 45 12.43 -8.57 -11.87
C GLY A 45 11.26 -7.63 -12.09
N GLU A 46 10.23 -8.17 -12.72
CA GLU A 46 9.02 -7.43 -13.06
C GLU A 46 8.02 -7.45 -11.90
N ALA A 47 7.47 -6.29 -11.54
CA ALA A 47 6.46 -6.13 -10.50
C ALA A 47 5.30 -5.28 -11.03
N TYR A 48 4.16 -5.93 -11.26
CA TYR A 48 2.95 -5.32 -11.81
C TYR A 48 1.76 -5.56 -10.90
N LEU A 49 0.82 -4.65 -10.97
CA LEU A 49 -0.45 -4.72 -10.29
C LEU A 49 -1.56 -4.45 -11.31
N THR A 50 -2.43 -5.42 -11.53
CA THR A 50 -3.57 -5.27 -12.42
C THR A 50 -4.81 -5.03 -11.58
N ILE A 51 -5.45 -3.88 -11.76
CA ILE A 51 -6.72 -3.53 -11.13
C ILE A 51 -7.81 -3.66 -12.18
N SER A 52 -8.85 -4.43 -11.87
CA SER A 52 -9.99 -4.66 -12.75
C SER A 52 -11.28 -4.40 -11.98
N LYS A 53 -12.31 -3.92 -12.69
CA LYS A 53 -13.63 -3.64 -12.11
C LYS A 53 -14.47 -4.92 -12.12
N VAL A 54 -15.06 -5.26 -10.98
CA VAL A 54 -16.03 -6.36 -10.89
C VAL A 54 -17.41 -5.86 -11.33
N SER A 55 -18.12 -6.63 -12.15
CA SER A 55 -19.34 -6.21 -12.84
C SER A 55 -20.54 -5.93 -11.89
N LYS A 56 -20.62 -6.61 -10.74
CA LYS A 56 -21.64 -6.42 -9.68
C LYS A 56 -21.03 -6.83 -8.33
N PRO A 57 -20.99 -6.01 -7.26
CA PRO A 57 -21.52 -4.65 -7.07
C PRO A 57 -20.57 -3.53 -7.51
N ASN A 58 -21.15 -2.36 -7.83
CA ASN A 58 -20.52 -1.17 -8.42
C ASN A 58 -19.41 -0.48 -7.59
N THR A 59 -18.81 -1.14 -6.61
CA THR A 59 -17.74 -0.57 -5.77
C THR A 59 -16.60 -1.55 -5.53
N THR A 60 -16.61 -2.72 -6.17
CA THR A 60 -15.60 -3.75 -5.94
C THR A 60 -14.60 -3.82 -7.09
N PHE A 61 -13.32 -3.94 -6.74
CA PHE A 61 -12.21 -4.17 -7.65
C PHE A 61 -11.62 -5.55 -7.39
N SER A 62 -11.26 -6.24 -8.45
CA SER A 62 -10.37 -7.40 -8.42
C SER A 62 -8.96 -6.92 -8.72
N VAL A 63 -8.02 -7.38 -7.90
CA VAL A 63 -6.64 -6.94 -7.93
C VAL A 63 -5.74 -8.16 -8.00
N ALA A 64 -4.88 -8.17 -9.02
CA ALA A 64 -3.92 -9.23 -9.25
C ALA A 64 -2.51 -8.62 -9.30
N SER A 65 -1.68 -8.95 -8.33
CA SER A 65 -0.27 -8.59 -8.27
C SER A 65 0.55 -9.71 -8.87
N HIS A 66 1.44 -9.38 -9.80
CA HIS A 66 2.36 -10.31 -10.42
C HIS A 66 3.77 -9.83 -10.23
N ILE A 67 4.56 -10.63 -9.51
CA ILE A 67 5.93 -10.27 -9.16
C ILE A 67 6.84 -11.43 -9.51
N SER A 68 7.79 -11.17 -10.39
CA SER A 68 8.85 -12.11 -10.75
C SER A 68 10.10 -11.77 -9.96
N PHE A 69 10.81 -12.80 -9.53
CA PHE A 69 12.06 -12.65 -8.82
C PHE A 69 13.02 -13.80 -9.16
N THR A 70 14.31 -13.59 -8.92
CA THR A 70 15.35 -14.60 -9.10
C THR A 70 16.13 -14.73 -7.82
N VAL A 71 16.20 -15.96 -7.29
CA VAL A 71 16.97 -16.30 -6.09
C VAL A 71 18.36 -16.70 -6.52
N MET A 72 19.37 -15.94 -6.12
CA MET A 72 20.76 -16.20 -6.50
C MET A 72 21.43 -17.12 -5.49
N ALA A 73 21.90 -18.27 -5.95
CA ALA A 73 22.63 -19.24 -5.15
C ALA A 73 24.12 -18.85 -5.09
N GLY A 74 24.48 -17.88 -4.25
CA GLY A 74 25.86 -17.43 -4.16
C GLY A 74 26.12 -16.34 -3.13
N ARG A 75 27.32 -16.36 -2.53
CA ARG A 75 27.83 -15.30 -1.64
C ARG A 75 28.32 -14.08 -2.40
N ASP A 76 28.50 -14.14 -3.71
CA ASP A 76 28.88 -13.01 -4.58
C ASP A 76 27.75 -12.64 -5.55
N TRP A 77 27.68 -11.36 -5.92
CA TRP A 77 26.66 -10.90 -6.85
C TRP A 77 27.12 -11.31 -8.24
N ALA A 78 26.67 -12.47 -8.69
CA ALA A 78 27.10 -13.04 -9.95
C ALA A 78 26.82 -12.05 -11.08
N HIS A 79 27.81 -11.81 -11.95
CA HIS A 79 27.71 -10.81 -13.01
C HIS A 79 26.60 -11.14 -14.01
N ASP A 80 26.35 -12.42 -14.22
CA ASP A 80 25.28 -12.98 -15.03
C ASP A 80 23.90 -12.92 -14.34
N LYS A 81 23.86 -12.60 -13.03
CA LYS A 81 22.66 -12.59 -12.17
C LYS A 81 21.88 -13.91 -12.26
N SER A 82 22.59 -15.01 -12.49
CA SER A 82 21.97 -16.32 -12.63
C SER A 82 21.44 -16.83 -11.30
N GLY A 83 20.37 -17.62 -11.37
CA GLY A 83 19.71 -18.15 -10.19
C GLY A 83 18.40 -18.82 -10.51
N VAL A 84 17.70 -19.24 -9.46
CA VAL A 84 16.41 -19.92 -9.56
C VAL A 84 15.30 -18.88 -9.69
N GLY A 85 14.60 -18.91 -10.82
CA GLY A 85 13.44 -18.05 -11.06
C GLY A 85 12.26 -18.42 -10.18
N GLY A 86 11.51 -17.41 -9.73
CA GLY A 86 10.30 -17.56 -8.96
C GLY A 86 9.24 -16.53 -9.32
N LYS A 87 7.99 -16.86 -9.01
CA LYS A 87 6.83 -16.01 -9.24
C LYS A 87 6.02 -15.91 -7.96
N LEU A 88 5.57 -14.70 -7.67
CA LEU A 88 4.69 -14.37 -6.57
C LEU A 88 3.44 -13.72 -7.16
N GLN A 89 2.30 -14.34 -6.92
CA GLN A 89 0.99 -13.88 -7.34
C GLN A 89 0.16 -13.55 -6.12
N VAL A 90 -0.48 -12.38 -6.13
CA VAL A 90 -1.40 -11.97 -5.08
C VAL A 90 -2.73 -11.61 -5.71
N ASP A 91 -3.76 -12.36 -5.39
CA ASP A 91 -5.11 -12.12 -5.88
C ASP A 91 -5.99 -11.68 -4.72
N SER A 92 -6.76 -10.60 -4.91
CA SER A 92 -7.56 -10.02 -3.83
C SER A 92 -8.72 -9.21 -4.36
N PHE A 93 -9.72 -9.04 -3.50
CA PHE A 93 -10.89 -8.20 -3.77
C PHE A 93 -10.93 -7.00 -2.82
N PHE A 94 -11.12 -5.81 -3.39
CA PHE A 94 -11.22 -4.57 -2.63
C PHE A 94 -12.55 -3.90 -2.85
N ARG A 95 -13.16 -3.45 -1.75
CA ARG A 95 -14.36 -2.60 -1.78
C ARG A 95 -13.99 -1.15 -1.55
N LEU A 96 -14.44 -0.29 -2.45
CA LEU A 96 -14.33 1.15 -2.33
C LEU A 96 -15.40 1.69 -1.39
N ARG A 97 -14.97 2.32 -0.30
CA ARG A 97 -15.83 3.03 0.64
C ARG A 97 -15.46 4.50 0.70
N ALA A 98 -16.37 5.34 1.20
CA ALA A 98 -16.01 6.70 1.58
C ALA A 98 -14.96 6.62 2.71
N GLY A 99 -13.83 7.29 2.51
CA GLY A 99 -12.76 7.38 3.50
C GLY A 99 -13.03 8.48 4.53
N ARG A 100 -12.38 8.37 5.69
CA ARG A 100 -12.34 9.43 6.71
C ARG A 100 -10.92 9.97 6.79
N ARG A 101 -10.78 11.28 6.95
CA ARG A 101 -9.47 11.91 7.17
C ARG A 101 -9.10 11.74 8.64
N LEU A 102 -8.05 10.98 8.89
CA LEU A 102 -7.45 10.88 10.22
C LEU A 102 -6.24 11.81 10.22
N TYR A 103 -6.30 12.86 11.03
CA TYR A 103 -5.12 13.68 11.33
C TYR A 103 -4.50 13.17 12.62
N LEU A 104 -3.17 13.30 12.78
CA LEU A 104 -2.31 12.76 13.84
C LEU A 104 -2.78 12.92 15.32
N LYS A 105 -3.86 13.68 15.58
CA LYS A 105 -4.50 13.76 16.89
C LYS A 105 -5.45 12.60 17.21
N GLU A 106 -5.89 11.80 16.23
CA GLU A 106 -6.82 10.67 16.46
C GLU A 106 -6.11 9.33 16.72
N GLU A 107 -4.86 9.17 16.27
CA GLU A 107 -4.11 7.91 16.45
C GLU A 107 -3.77 7.63 17.92
N THR A 108 -3.50 8.67 18.72
CA THR A 108 -3.18 8.52 20.14
C THR A 108 -4.38 8.10 20.99
N ILE A 109 -5.60 8.23 20.46
CA ILE A 109 -6.84 7.90 21.17
C ILE A 109 -7.32 6.49 20.81
N SER A 110 -7.09 6.04 19.58
CA SER A 110 -7.59 4.74 19.10
C SER A 110 -6.76 3.54 19.57
N SER A 111 -5.49 3.70 19.97
CA SER A 111 -4.63 2.57 20.33
C SER A 111 -4.52 2.29 21.83
N LYS A 112 -5.33 2.96 22.68
CA LYS A 112 -5.22 2.85 24.15
C LYS A 112 -6.52 2.66 24.93
N PHE A 113 -7.66 2.37 24.30
CA PHE A 113 -8.89 2.11 25.06
C PHE A 113 -9.64 0.86 24.56
N PRO A 114 -9.84 -0.16 25.42
CA PRO A 114 -10.83 -1.18 25.16
C PRO A 114 -12.21 -0.53 25.30
N SER A 115 -13.11 -0.82 24.34
CA SER A 115 -14.56 -0.55 24.39
C SER A 115 -15.00 0.72 25.13
N ALA A 116 -15.09 1.85 24.43
CA ALA A 116 -15.72 3.05 24.99
C ALA A 116 -17.04 3.35 24.27
N THR A 117 -18.10 3.38 25.05
CA THR A 117 -19.48 3.72 24.69
C THR A 117 -19.61 5.14 24.11
N PRO A 118 -20.71 5.43 23.37
CA PRO A 118 -20.95 6.72 22.70
C PRO A 118 -20.81 7.97 23.60
N ASP A 119 -20.98 7.83 24.92
CA ASP A 119 -20.87 8.93 25.88
C ASP A 119 -19.42 9.46 26.06
N ALA A 120 -18.41 8.63 25.82
CA ALA A 120 -17.01 9.05 25.92
C ALA A 120 -16.63 10.06 24.82
N GLN A 121 -17.20 9.91 23.61
CA GLN A 121 -16.97 10.81 22.48
C GLN A 121 -17.57 12.20 22.73
N ALA A 122 -18.73 12.27 23.39
CA ALA A 122 -19.38 13.54 23.76
C ALA A 122 -18.57 14.33 24.80
N SER A 123 -17.89 13.65 25.73
CA SER A 123 -17.06 14.28 26.76
C SER A 123 -15.79 14.95 26.21
N VAL A 124 -15.16 14.34 25.19
CA VAL A 124 -13.96 14.88 24.52
C VAL A 124 -14.32 16.11 23.68
N LEU A 125 -15.46 16.08 22.98
CA LEU A 125 -16.00 17.24 22.26
C LEU A 125 -16.33 18.41 23.21
N LYS A 126 -16.81 18.14 24.43
CA LYS A 126 -17.04 19.16 25.47
C LYS A 126 -15.75 19.79 26.01
N ARG A 127 -14.64 19.03 26.13
CA ARG A 127 -13.35 19.60 26.57
C ARG A 127 -12.71 20.49 25.49
N LEU A 128 -12.86 20.12 24.21
CA LEU A 128 -12.36 20.89 23.07
C LEU A 128 -13.15 22.17 22.77
N SER A 129 -14.40 22.28 23.23
CA SER A 129 -15.21 23.50 23.08
C SER A 129 -14.93 24.57 24.14
N SER A 130 -14.11 24.26 25.16
CA SER A 130 -13.77 25.17 26.25
C SER A 130 -13.02 26.41 25.74
N LYS A 131 -13.57 27.59 26.08
CA LYS A 131 -13.17 28.91 25.54
C LYS A 131 -11.69 29.28 25.72
N LYS A 132 -10.94 28.58 26.60
CA LYS A 132 -9.53 28.89 26.91
C LYS A 132 -8.54 28.50 25.81
N TRP A 133 -8.86 27.50 24.96
CA TRP A 133 -7.93 27.01 23.92
C TRP A 133 -8.20 27.58 22.52
N ARG A 134 -9.23 28.43 22.37
CA ARG A 134 -9.62 29.00 21.08
C ARG A 134 -8.72 30.15 20.58
N LYS A 135 -7.83 30.68 21.42
CA LYS A 135 -6.97 31.85 21.10
C LYS A 135 -5.57 31.49 20.59
N ALA A 136 -5.07 30.28 20.82
CA ALA A 136 -3.68 29.93 20.48
C ALA A 136 -3.51 29.29 19.09
N ILE A 137 -4.60 28.81 18.46
CA ILE A 137 -4.54 28.26 17.10
C ILE A 137 -5.86 28.60 16.39
N PRO A 138 -5.86 29.44 15.34
CA PRO A 138 -7.06 29.66 14.54
C PRO A 138 -7.25 28.45 13.61
N ILE A 139 -7.70 27.31 14.15
CA ILE A 139 -8.19 26.19 13.32
C ILE A 139 -9.62 26.53 12.89
N ASN A 140 -9.78 27.60 12.14
CA ASN A 140 -11.01 27.88 11.41
C ASN A 140 -10.90 27.14 10.07
N LYS A 141 -11.55 25.96 10.02
CA LYS A 141 -11.70 25.04 8.89
C LYS A 141 -10.46 24.17 8.62
N ILE A 142 -10.57 22.90 9.02
CA ILE A 142 -9.85 21.81 8.35
C ILE A 142 -10.20 21.93 6.84
N PRO A 143 -9.24 21.93 5.91
CA PRO A 143 -9.51 22.19 4.50
C PRO A 143 -10.41 21.09 3.90
N SER A 144 -11.73 21.27 3.94
CA SER A 144 -12.76 20.24 3.69
C SER A 144 -12.95 19.87 2.22
N SER A 145 -12.09 20.33 1.30
CA SER A 145 -12.37 20.33 -0.14
C SER A 145 -12.13 19.00 -0.87
N LEU A 146 -11.24 18.13 -0.38
CA LEU A 146 -10.85 16.90 -1.09
C LEU A 146 -11.58 15.65 -0.59
N SER A 147 -12.29 14.98 -1.48
CA SER A 147 -13.04 13.77 -1.15
C SER A 147 -12.11 12.56 -1.06
N VAL A 148 -12.20 11.84 0.07
CA VAL A 148 -11.32 10.71 0.39
C VAL A 148 -12.07 9.42 0.11
N ALA A 149 -11.42 8.49 -0.59
CA ALA A 149 -11.89 7.12 -0.75
C ALA A 149 -10.98 6.17 0.03
N LYS A 150 -11.55 5.09 0.56
CA LYS A 150 -10.83 4.03 1.24
C LYS A 150 -11.07 2.72 0.50
N LEU A 151 -9.99 2.01 0.19
CA LEU A 151 -10.03 0.63 -0.25
C LEU A 151 -10.02 -0.27 0.98
N VAL A 152 -11.02 -1.14 1.09
CA VAL A 152 -11.12 -2.14 2.15
C VAL A 152 -10.89 -3.49 1.50
N SER A 153 -9.87 -4.21 1.96
CA SER A 153 -9.60 -5.58 1.54
C SER A 153 -10.61 -6.54 2.18
N ASP A 154 -11.07 -7.53 1.42
CA ASP A 154 -11.79 -8.68 1.98
C ASP A 154 -10.78 -9.81 2.28
N GLU A 155 -10.45 -10.64 1.30
CA GLU A 155 -9.49 -11.74 1.40
C GLU A 155 -8.33 -11.52 0.43
N ILE A 156 -7.12 -11.96 0.84
CA ILE A 156 -5.88 -11.82 0.08
C ILE A 156 -5.27 -13.21 -0.07
N ASP A 157 -5.32 -13.73 -1.29
CA ASP A 157 -4.69 -14.98 -1.65
C ASP A 157 -3.28 -14.72 -2.14
N VAL A 158 -2.30 -15.38 -1.53
CA VAL A 158 -0.89 -15.24 -1.89
C VAL A 158 -0.35 -16.59 -2.31
N MET A 159 0.04 -16.69 -3.58
CA MET A 159 0.66 -17.88 -4.13
C MET A 159 2.10 -17.57 -4.55
N MET A 160 3.03 -18.43 -4.15
CA MET A 160 4.42 -18.35 -4.60
C MET A 160 4.84 -19.67 -5.22
N SER A 161 5.49 -19.60 -6.37
CA SER A 161 6.08 -20.74 -7.06
C SER A 161 7.55 -20.46 -7.39
N LEU A 162 8.32 -21.54 -7.42
CA LEU A 162 9.72 -21.55 -7.84
C LEU A 162 9.81 -22.48 -9.06
N ASN A 163 10.58 -22.09 -10.07
CA ASN A 163 10.74 -22.89 -11.28
C ASN A 163 11.52 -24.18 -11.00
N GLU A 164 12.45 -24.12 -10.06
CA GLU A 164 13.29 -25.24 -9.65
C GLU A 164 13.34 -25.30 -8.10
N PRO A 165 13.51 -26.49 -7.51
CA PRO A 165 13.73 -26.59 -6.08
C PRO A 165 15.05 -25.91 -5.72
N LEU A 166 15.03 -25.08 -4.66
CA LEU A 166 16.27 -24.50 -4.14
C LEU A 166 17.15 -25.62 -3.60
N SER A 167 18.44 -25.59 -3.92
CA SER A 167 19.43 -26.61 -3.56
C SER A 167 19.78 -26.66 -2.06
N GLY A 168 18.89 -26.22 -1.18
CA GLY A 168 19.08 -26.14 0.26
C GLY A 168 17.76 -26.24 1.02
N ASN A 169 17.87 -26.68 2.27
CA ASN A 169 16.81 -26.86 3.26
C ASN A 169 15.69 -25.79 3.20
N MET A 170 14.48 -26.15 3.65
CA MET A 170 13.30 -25.28 3.76
C MET A 170 13.59 -23.85 4.29
N GLU A 171 14.61 -23.70 5.13
CA GLU A 171 15.11 -22.41 5.63
C GLU A 171 15.53 -21.42 4.53
N VAL A 172 16.14 -21.89 3.45
CA VAL A 172 16.61 -21.04 2.34
C VAL A 172 15.41 -20.47 1.59
N ALA A 173 14.37 -21.28 1.37
CA ALA A 173 13.11 -20.83 0.79
C ALA A 173 12.43 -19.78 1.68
N GLN A 174 12.40 -20.00 3.00
CA GLN A 174 11.83 -19.04 3.94
C GLN A 174 12.59 -17.70 3.95
N LYS A 175 13.92 -17.74 3.93
CA LYS A 175 14.77 -16.53 3.84
C LYS A 175 14.58 -15.81 2.51
N ALA A 176 14.44 -16.53 1.40
CA ALA A 176 14.13 -15.95 0.10
C ALA A 176 12.78 -15.21 0.12
N ILE A 177 11.74 -15.83 0.69
CA ILE A 177 10.41 -15.21 0.84
C ILE A 177 10.49 -13.93 1.68
N GLN A 178 11.24 -13.97 2.79
CA GLN A 178 11.42 -12.81 3.65
C GLN A 178 12.14 -11.68 2.90
N GLU A 179 13.13 -12.00 2.08
CA GLU A 179 13.83 -11.01 1.26
C GLU A 179 12.88 -10.39 0.23
N VAL A 180 12.13 -11.21 -0.50
CA VAL A 180 11.10 -10.78 -1.46
C VAL A 180 10.13 -9.80 -0.80
N ARG A 181 9.58 -10.15 0.38
CA ARG A 181 8.69 -9.28 1.17
C ARG A 181 9.37 -8.01 1.69
N THR A 182 10.69 -8.01 1.81
CA THR A 182 11.43 -6.82 2.24
C THR A 182 11.56 -5.82 1.09
N GLN A 183 11.86 -6.29 -0.12
CA GLN A 183 12.07 -5.45 -1.30
C GLN A 183 10.76 -4.92 -1.88
N ILE A 184 9.69 -5.72 -1.82
CA ILE A 184 8.40 -5.36 -2.39
C ILE A 184 7.60 -4.48 -1.40
N PRO A 185 7.07 -3.34 -1.85
CA PRO A 185 6.19 -2.51 -1.04
C PRO A 185 4.91 -3.26 -0.62
N PRO A 186 4.39 -3.05 0.61
CA PRO A 186 3.16 -3.72 1.05
C PRO A 186 1.95 -3.35 0.19
N GLU A 187 1.98 -2.25 -0.56
CA GLU A 187 0.93 -1.85 -1.50
C GLU A 187 0.75 -2.85 -2.65
N MET A 188 1.79 -3.60 -3.00
CA MET A 188 1.70 -4.67 -4.00
C MET A 188 0.97 -5.91 -3.46
N PHE A 189 0.70 -5.96 -2.15
CA PHE A 189 -0.08 -7.01 -1.50
C PHE A 189 -1.44 -6.49 -1.03
N ASP A 190 -1.49 -5.24 -0.57
CA ASP A 190 -2.68 -4.62 0.02
C ASP A 190 -2.83 -3.16 -0.44
N LEU A 191 -3.81 -2.89 -1.31
CA LEU A 191 -4.09 -1.54 -1.81
C LEU A 191 -4.66 -0.59 -0.77
N SER A 192 -5.08 -1.07 0.40
CA SER A 192 -5.52 -0.21 1.50
C SER A 192 -4.41 0.72 2.01
N LYS A 193 -3.14 0.39 1.67
CA LYS A 193 -1.96 1.18 2.02
C LYS A 193 -1.71 2.38 1.10
N ILE A 194 -2.38 2.45 -0.06
CA ILE A 194 -2.28 3.61 -0.95
C ILE A 194 -2.97 4.81 -0.31
N ILE A 195 -2.27 5.94 -0.22
CA ILE A 195 -2.82 7.17 0.39
C ILE A 195 -3.31 8.14 -0.68
N CYS A 196 -2.50 8.38 -1.72
CA CYS A 196 -2.77 9.47 -2.64
C CYS A 196 -2.45 9.14 -4.09
N GLY A 197 -3.31 9.60 -4.99
CA GLY A 197 -3.03 9.68 -6.42
C GLY A 197 -2.66 11.10 -6.80
N THR A 198 -1.72 11.27 -7.71
CA THR A 198 -1.34 12.57 -8.27
C THR A 198 -1.23 12.45 -9.79
N TYR A 199 -1.96 13.28 -10.53
CA TYR A 199 -1.78 13.38 -11.97
C TYR A 199 -0.53 14.21 -12.26
N LEU A 200 0.42 13.64 -12.99
CA LEU A 200 1.54 14.39 -13.57
C LEU A 200 1.14 14.98 -14.92
N ASP A 201 0.27 14.28 -15.66
CA ASP A 201 -0.36 14.71 -16.92
C ASP A 201 -1.74 14.01 -17.01
N SER A 202 -2.56 14.42 -17.97
CA SER A 202 -3.85 13.83 -18.38
C SER A 202 -3.81 12.31 -18.58
N ARG A 203 -2.63 11.74 -18.85
CA ARG A 203 -2.42 10.30 -19.12
C ARG A 203 -1.65 9.58 -18.02
N LEU A 204 -1.07 10.30 -17.05
CA LEU A 204 -0.15 9.72 -16.06
C LEU A 204 -0.64 10.02 -14.65
N LEU A 205 -1.29 9.02 -14.04
CA LEU A 205 -1.66 9.01 -12.64
C LEU A 205 -0.59 8.25 -11.85
N VAL A 206 -0.04 8.86 -10.81
CA VAL A 206 0.92 8.22 -9.90
C VAL A 206 0.25 7.98 -8.56
N LEU A 207 0.17 6.72 -8.13
CA LEU A 207 -0.33 6.34 -6.81
C LEU A 207 0.84 6.23 -5.83
N ARG A 208 0.74 6.91 -4.69
CA ARG A 208 1.76 6.96 -3.65
C ARG A 208 1.25 6.43 -2.31
N SER A 209 2.16 5.81 -1.58
CA SER A 209 1.94 5.30 -0.23
C SER A 209 2.67 6.07 0.87
N VAL A 210 2.33 5.75 2.13
CA VAL A 210 3.06 6.14 3.35
C VAL A 210 4.53 5.78 3.23
N ASN A 211 4.82 4.60 2.67
CA ASN A 211 6.17 4.06 2.58
C ASN A 211 7.02 4.71 1.48
N GLY A 212 6.52 5.76 0.82
CA GLY A 212 7.22 6.40 -0.30
C GLY A 212 7.36 5.51 -1.53
N SER A 213 6.51 4.48 -1.66
CA SER A 213 6.35 3.74 -2.91
C SER A 213 5.47 4.51 -3.90
N ALA A 214 5.75 4.32 -5.18
CA ALA A 214 5.01 4.91 -6.29
C ALA A 214 4.65 3.86 -7.35
N LEU A 215 3.38 3.85 -7.78
CA LEU A 215 2.84 3.03 -8.87
C LEU A 215 2.36 3.95 -10.01
N PHE A 216 2.53 3.55 -11.26
CA PHE A 216 2.11 4.29 -12.46
C PHE A 216 1.60 3.39 -13.57
#